data_AF-A0A838J3V6-F1
#
_entry.id   AF-A0A838J3V6-F1
#
_cell.length_a   1.000
_cell.length_b   1.000
_cell.length_c   1.000
_cell.angle_alpha   90.00
_cell.angle_beta   90.00
_cell.angle_gamma   90.00
#
_symmetry.space_group_name_H-M   'P 1'
#
loop_
_entity.id
_entity.type
_entity.pdbx_description
1 polymer ?
#
loop_
_entity_poly.entity_id
_entity_poly.type
_entity_poly.pdbx_seq_one_letter_code
_entity_poly.pdbx_strand_id
1 'polypeptide(L)'
;MPDDEQVSPKPEPLSLTAFAESLYHAERADNNFKFLKNVPEQELPTVLQSLLKVIGDAIDDRDTTALARFVQQQQVQAYVASQLPSPVRPDLPPVPLARMGKPLKEASVALFTSGAFYRDDQEPFYPANLSYEQAIRDTRSAMERVASVRMIPGDTPESRLRVGHIAYDVRAAQKDSNVIFPLERFRELAQQGFIGSLAPRNYSYHGLTNIPRLRDETAPQWAQMLKDDGVDAVFLTPG
;
A
#
# COMPACT_ATOMS: atom_id res chain seq x y z
N MET A 1 57.85 7.88 9.00
CA MET A 1 56.72 6.95 8.84
C MET A 1 55.68 7.71 8.04
N PRO A 2 55.41 7.38 6.77
CA PRO A 2 54.30 7.99 6.06
C PRO A 2 52.99 7.37 6.54
N ASP A 3 51.96 8.20 6.67
CA ASP A 3 50.61 7.83 7.06
C ASP A 3 50.00 6.87 6.04
N ASP A 4 49.58 5.68 6.51
CA ASP A 4 48.74 4.77 5.74
C ASP A 4 47.36 5.40 5.58
N GLU A 5 47.09 5.96 4.39
CA GLU A 5 45.73 6.23 3.92
C GLU A 5 44.94 4.92 3.97
N GLN A 6 44.03 4.79 4.94
CA GLN A 6 43.03 3.73 4.95
C GLN A 6 42.11 3.94 3.74
N VAL A 7 42.45 3.29 2.64
CA VAL A 7 41.58 3.15 1.47
C VAL A 7 40.37 2.34 1.92
N SER A 8 39.23 3.01 2.13
CA SER A 8 37.95 2.34 2.34
C SER A 8 37.73 1.31 1.23
N PRO A 9 37.37 0.05 1.56
CA PRO A 9 37.24 -0.99 0.55
C PRO A 9 36.21 -0.58 -0.50
N LYS A 10 36.57 -0.77 -1.78
CA LYS A 10 35.69 -0.50 -2.90
C LYS A 10 34.44 -1.38 -2.73
N PRO A 11 33.22 -0.82 -2.74
CA PRO A 11 32.01 -1.61 -2.52
C PRO A 11 31.91 -2.71 -3.58
N GLU A 12 31.65 -3.94 -3.14
CA GLU A 12 31.46 -5.06 -4.06
C GLU A 12 30.26 -4.80 -4.99
N PRO A 13 30.34 -5.21 -6.27
CA PRO A 13 29.24 -5.04 -7.20
C PRO A 13 28.01 -5.84 -6.76
N LEU A 14 26.85 -5.17 -6.70
CA LEU A 14 25.58 -5.79 -6.35
C LEU A 14 25.17 -6.83 -7.40
N SER A 15 24.91 -8.07 -6.97
CA SER A 15 24.39 -9.12 -7.86
C SER A 15 22.95 -8.83 -8.29
N LEU A 16 22.51 -9.39 -9.42
CA LEU A 16 21.13 -9.24 -9.89
C LEU A 16 20.11 -9.83 -8.89
N THR A 17 20.46 -10.94 -8.23
CA THR A 17 19.65 -11.54 -7.17
C THR A 17 19.51 -10.59 -5.98
N ALA A 18 20.62 -10.05 -5.48
CA ALA A 18 20.60 -9.10 -4.37
C ALA A 18 19.83 -7.81 -4.73
N PHE A 19 19.95 -7.35 -5.99
CA PHE A 19 19.12 -6.26 -6.50
C PHE A 19 17.63 -6.63 -6.49
N ALA A 20 17.25 -7.77 -7.04
CA ALA A 20 15.85 -8.22 -7.08
C ALA A 20 15.25 -8.37 -5.68
N GLU A 21 15.99 -8.91 -4.72
CA GLU A 21 15.59 -9.01 -3.32
C GLU A 21 15.39 -7.64 -2.66
N SER A 22 16.23 -6.66 -3.00
CA SER A 22 16.14 -5.29 -2.47
C SER A 22 14.85 -4.56 -2.89
N LEU A 23 14.19 -5.00 -3.98
CA LEU A 23 12.93 -4.41 -4.45
C LEU A 23 11.74 -4.74 -3.56
N TYR A 24 11.87 -5.74 -2.68
CA TYR A 24 10.77 -6.21 -1.85
C TYR A 24 10.58 -5.35 -0.58
N HIS A 25 11.64 -4.69 -0.08
CA HIS A 25 11.61 -3.88 1.15
C HIS A 25 12.56 -2.66 1.10
N ALA A 26 12.20 -1.57 1.81
CA ALA A 26 12.95 -0.32 2.04
C ALA A 26 13.40 0.55 0.83
N GLU A 27 14.70 0.90 0.72
CA GLU A 27 15.18 2.03 -0.12
C GLU A 27 14.88 1.84 -1.61
N ARG A 28 14.76 0.59 -2.04
CA ARG A 28 14.43 0.18 -3.40
C ARG A 28 13.05 -0.48 -3.48
N ALA A 29 12.25 -0.44 -2.41
CA ALA A 29 10.92 -1.01 -2.39
C ALA A 29 10.12 -0.50 -3.58
N ASP A 30 9.69 -1.43 -4.43
CA ASP A 30 8.94 -1.09 -5.62
C ASP A 30 7.84 -2.13 -5.84
N ASN A 31 6.60 -1.73 -5.58
CA ASN A 31 5.46 -2.64 -5.72
C ASN A 31 5.27 -3.13 -7.16
N ASN A 32 5.73 -2.39 -8.16
CA ASN A 32 5.61 -2.79 -9.56
C ASN A 32 6.62 -3.89 -9.92
N PHE A 33 7.79 -3.89 -9.27
CA PHE A 33 8.91 -4.77 -9.64
C PHE A 33 9.36 -5.76 -8.56
N LYS A 34 8.78 -5.74 -7.35
CA LYS A 34 9.10 -6.70 -6.27
C LYS A 34 8.92 -8.17 -6.65
N PHE A 35 8.15 -8.46 -7.70
CA PHE A 35 8.00 -9.81 -8.24
C PHE A 35 9.33 -10.41 -8.73
N LEU A 36 10.32 -9.56 -9.07
CA LEU A 36 11.64 -10.00 -9.53
C LEU A 36 12.34 -10.89 -8.49
N LYS A 37 12.07 -10.72 -7.19
CA LYS A 37 12.57 -11.61 -6.14
C LYS A 37 12.19 -13.08 -6.36
N ASN A 38 11.06 -13.33 -7.02
CA ASN A 38 10.57 -14.68 -7.29
C ASN A 38 10.99 -15.20 -8.68
N VAL A 39 11.72 -14.41 -9.47
CA VAL A 39 12.26 -14.85 -10.76
C VAL A 39 13.54 -15.67 -10.50
N PRO A 40 13.69 -16.86 -11.10
CA PRO A 40 14.89 -17.65 -10.94
C PRO A 40 16.16 -16.89 -11.35
N GLU A 41 17.26 -17.08 -10.62
CA GLU A 41 18.51 -16.33 -10.84
C GLU A 41 19.00 -16.41 -12.29
N GLN A 42 18.89 -17.59 -12.92
CA GLN A 42 19.28 -17.80 -14.32
C GLN A 42 18.39 -17.06 -15.33
N GLU A 43 17.19 -16.64 -14.95
CA GLU A 43 16.24 -15.93 -15.82
C GLU A 43 16.29 -14.41 -15.64
N LEU A 44 16.77 -13.92 -14.48
CA LEU A 44 16.86 -12.49 -14.17
C LEU A 44 17.56 -11.66 -15.26
N PRO A 45 18.71 -12.05 -15.84
CA PRO A 45 19.36 -11.28 -16.91
C PRO A 45 18.45 -11.10 -18.13
N THR A 46 17.76 -12.16 -18.55
CA THR A 46 16.88 -12.17 -19.72
C THR A 46 15.65 -11.29 -19.48
N VAL A 47 15.05 -11.36 -18.29
CA VAL A 47 13.89 -10.54 -17.92
C VAL A 47 14.26 -9.06 -17.92
N LEU A 48 15.40 -8.70 -17.31
CA LEU A 48 15.88 -7.32 -17.26
C LEU A 48 16.27 -6.79 -18.64
N GLN A 49 16.95 -7.59 -19.47
CA GLN A 49 17.26 -7.20 -20.84
C GLN A 49 15.98 -6.97 -21.67
N SER A 50 14.99 -7.85 -21.53
CA SER A 50 13.70 -7.73 -22.22
C SER A 50 12.94 -6.49 -21.75
N LEU A 51 12.97 -6.19 -20.44
CA LEU A 51 12.40 -4.95 -19.91
C LEU A 51 13.04 -3.72 -20.53
N LEU A 52 14.38 -3.66 -20.59
CA LEU A 52 15.10 -2.54 -21.21
C LEU A 52 14.74 -2.37 -22.68
N LYS A 53 14.59 -3.48 -23.42
CA LYS A 53 14.16 -3.44 -24.82
C LYS A 53 12.76 -2.85 -24.96
N VAL A 54 11.80 -3.34 -24.20
CA VAL A 54 10.40 -2.87 -24.28
C VAL A 54 10.26 -1.41 -23.80
N ILE A 55 11.14 -0.95 -22.89
CA ILE A 55 11.25 0.47 -22.55
C ILE A 55 11.71 1.30 -23.76
N GLY A 56 12.72 0.82 -24.49
CA GLY A 56 13.17 1.46 -25.74
C GLY A 56 12.05 1.57 -26.76
N ASP A 57 11.38 0.44 -27.04
CA ASP A 57 10.24 0.38 -27.96
C ASP A 57 9.13 1.37 -27.53
N ALA A 58 8.80 1.43 -26.24
CA ALA A 58 7.78 2.35 -25.73
C ALA A 58 8.16 3.84 -25.86
N ILE A 59 9.45 4.18 -25.77
CA ILE A 59 9.94 5.55 -25.98
C ILE A 59 9.81 5.92 -27.46
N ASP A 60 10.23 5.03 -28.36
CA ASP A 60 10.22 5.26 -29.80
C ASP A 60 8.79 5.35 -30.35
N ASP A 61 7.92 4.43 -29.91
CA ASP A 61 6.52 4.37 -30.34
C ASP A 61 5.63 5.39 -29.63
N ARG A 62 6.09 5.95 -28.51
CA ARG A 62 5.31 6.76 -27.56
C ARG A 62 4.05 6.05 -27.06
N ASP A 63 4.12 4.73 -26.94
CA ASP A 63 3.05 3.86 -26.45
C ASP A 63 3.57 2.91 -25.36
N THR A 64 2.98 3.01 -24.17
CA THR A 64 3.36 2.17 -23.02
C THR A 64 2.58 0.86 -22.94
N THR A 65 1.70 0.55 -23.88
CA THR A 65 0.81 -0.62 -23.84
C THR A 65 1.59 -1.93 -23.79
N ALA A 66 2.62 -2.07 -24.64
CA ALA A 66 3.47 -3.27 -24.65
C ALA A 66 4.26 -3.41 -23.34
N LEU A 67 4.78 -2.30 -22.80
CA LEU A 67 5.49 -2.26 -21.52
C LEU A 67 4.59 -2.70 -20.36
N ALA A 68 3.39 -2.14 -20.26
CA ALA A 68 2.43 -2.52 -19.23
C ALA A 68 2.08 -4.01 -19.29
N ARG A 69 1.85 -4.54 -20.50
CA ARG A 69 1.57 -5.97 -20.71
C ARG A 69 2.75 -6.85 -20.32
N PHE A 70 3.97 -6.45 -20.68
CA PHE A 70 5.18 -7.19 -20.31
C PHE A 70 5.32 -7.28 -18.79
N VAL A 71 5.23 -6.15 -18.08
CA VAL A 71 5.31 -6.13 -16.60
C VAL A 71 4.23 -7.01 -15.98
N GLN A 72 2.98 -6.92 -16.47
CA GLN A 72 1.88 -7.77 -15.98
C GLN A 72 2.17 -9.27 -16.19
N GLN A 73 2.65 -9.66 -17.37
CA GLN A 73 2.95 -11.07 -17.66
C GLN A 73 4.06 -11.61 -16.76
N GLN A 74 5.12 -10.83 -16.56
CA GLN A 74 6.23 -11.21 -15.68
C GLN A 74 5.78 -11.31 -14.22
N GLN A 75 4.92 -10.40 -13.74
CA GLN A 75 4.30 -10.51 -12.42
C GLN A 75 3.50 -11.81 -12.28
N VAL A 76 2.64 -12.14 -13.25
CA VAL A 76 1.84 -13.37 -13.22
C VAL A 76 2.73 -14.59 -13.15
N GLN A 77 3.75 -14.69 -14.02
CA GLN A 77 4.67 -15.84 -14.05
C GLN A 77 5.40 -16.01 -12.71
N ALA A 78 6.00 -14.92 -12.20
CA ALA A 78 6.76 -14.94 -10.96
C ALA A 78 5.88 -15.30 -9.74
N TYR A 79 4.64 -14.81 -9.69
CA TYR A 79 3.75 -15.12 -8.58
C TYR A 79 3.12 -16.51 -8.67
N VAL A 80 2.77 -17.01 -9.87
CA VAL A 80 2.21 -18.36 -10.04
C VAL A 80 3.19 -19.41 -9.54
N ALA A 81 4.48 -19.28 -9.84
CA ALA A 81 5.51 -20.18 -9.33
C ALA A 81 5.64 -20.14 -7.78
N SER A 82 5.29 -19.01 -7.16
CA SER A 82 5.37 -18.78 -5.71
C SER A 82 4.07 -19.08 -4.94
N GLN A 83 2.97 -19.38 -5.62
CA GLN A 83 1.68 -19.60 -4.97
C GLN A 83 1.73 -20.89 -4.13
N LEU A 84 1.42 -20.76 -2.84
CA LEU A 84 1.12 -21.91 -1.99
C LEU A 84 -0.06 -22.69 -2.61
N PRO A 85 -0.05 -24.04 -2.59
CA PRO A 85 -1.11 -24.87 -3.17
C PRO A 85 -2.50 -24.62 -2.56
N SER A 86 -2.56 -23.93 -1.41
CA SER A 86 -3.78 -23.29 -0.93
C SER A 86 -3.41 -21.99 -0.21
N PRO A 87 -4.08 -20.86 -0.49
CA PRO A 87 -3.91 -19.67 0.34
C PRO A 87 -4.33 -20.01 1.75
N VAL A 88 -3.50 -19.67 2.75
CA VAL A 88 -3.90 -19.75 4.16
C VAL A 88 -5.10 -18.83 4.33
N ARG A 89 -6.30 -19.42 4.36
CA ARG A 89 -7.50 -18.71 4.76
C ARG A 89 -7.55 -18.81 6.28
N PRO A 90 -7.37 -17.71 7.03
CA PRO A 90 -7.68 -17.74 8.45
C PRO A 90 -9.12 -18.23 8.61
N ASP A 91 -9.35 -19.11 9.58
CA ASP A 91 -10.68 -19.61 9.91
C ASP A 91 -11.53 -18.47 10.48
N LEU A 92 -12.08 -17.68 9.56
CA LEU A 92 -12.99 -16.58 9.86
C LEU A 92 -14.39 -17.11 9.63
N PRO A 93 -15.32 -16.92 10.59
CA PRO A 93 -16.71 -17.26 10.37
C PRO A 93 -17.21 -16.52 9.12
N PRO A 94 -18.13 -17.11 8.34
CA PRO A 94 -18.69 -16.45 7.18
C PRO A 94 -19.29 -15.11 7.61
N VAL A 95 -18.70 -14.01 7.16
CA VAL A 95 -19.22 -12.67 7.42
C VAL A 95 -20.48 -12.52 6.57
N PRO A 96 -21.66 -12.31 7.17
CA PRO A 96 -22.86 -12.07 6.38
C PRO A 96 -22.64 -10.79 5.57
N LEU A 97 -22.84 -10.88 4.25
CA LEU A 97 -22.92 -9.71 3.39
C LEU A 97 -24.05 -8.81 3.89
N ALA A 98 -23.68 -7.71 4.55
CA ALA A 98 -24.63 -6.72 5.01
C ALA A 98 -25.28 -6.07 3.79
N ARG A 99 -26.58 -6.30 3.61
CA ARG A 99 -27.34 -5.67 2.52
C ARG A 99 -27.48 -4.18 2.79
N MET A 100 -27.35 -3.37 1.75
CA MET A 100 -27.63 -1.94 1.81
C MET A 100 -29.09 -1.70 2.22
N GLY A 101 -29.30 -0.88 3.26
CA GLY A 101 -30.64 -0.47 3.70
C GLY A 101 -31.22 0.69 2.89
N LYS A 102 -30.39 1.40 2.11
CA LYS A 102 -30.77 2.56 1.30
C LYS A 102 -30.13 2.47 -0.10
N PRO A 103 -30.76 3.06 -1.13
CA PRO A 103 -30.08 3.35 -2.39
C PRO A 103 -28.84 4.21 -2.17
N LEU A 104 -27.77 4.03 -2.96
CA LEU A 104 -26.52 4.79 -2.79
C LEU A 104 -26.72 6.30 -2.78
N LYS A 105 -27.58 6.83 -3.66
CA LYS A 105 -27.96 8.25 -3.74
C LYS A 105 -28.58 8.83 -2.45
N GLU A 106 -28.98 7.98 -1.51
CA GLU A 106 -29.55 8.35 -0.20
C GLU A 106 -28.64 7.92 0.97
N ALA A 107 -27.55 7.22 0.67
CA ALA A 107 -26.63 6.66 1.66
C ALA A 107 -25.53 7.64 2.06
N SER A 108 -25.20 7.68 3.35
CA SER A 108 -23.95 8.23 3.86
C SER A 108 -22.84 7.20 3.71
N VAL A 109 -21.76 7.54 3.01
CA VAL A 109 -20.65 6.63 2.72
C VAL A 109 -19.36 7.13 3.37
N ALA A 110 -18.67 6.28 4.13
CA ALA A 110 -17.36 6.59 4.70
C ALA A 110 -16.23 5.85 3.97
N LEU A 111 -15.07 6.49 3.88
CA LEU A 111 -13.82 5.83 3.48
C LEU A 111 -13.13 5.20 4.69
N PHE A 112 -12.61 3.99 4.51
CA PHE A 112 -11.78 3.32 5.50
C PHE A 112 -10.61 2.62 4.82
N THR A 113 -9.39 3.10 5.06
CA THR A 113 -8.20 2.56 4.38
C THR A 113 -7.18 1.94 5.33
N SER A 114 -6.50 0.88 4.89
CA SER A 114 -5.29 0.36 5.53
C SER A 114 -4.00 1.03 5.03
N GLY A 115 -4.12 2.08 4.21
CA GLY A 115 -2.99 2.76 3.57
C GLY A 115 -2.25 3.78 4.44
N ALA A 116 -2.43 3.78 5.76
CA ALA A 116 -1.65 4.62 6.68
C ALA A 116 -1.63 6.14 6.36
N PHE A 117 -2.79 6.69 6.01
CA PHE A 117 -3.02 8.12 5.84
C PHE A 117 -3.26 8.82 7.18
N TYR A 118 -2.77 10.04 7.29
CA TYR A 118 -2.95 10.90 8.45
C TYR A 118 -2.96 12.36 7.99
N ARG A 119 -3.45 13.26 8.84
CA ARG A 119 -3.32 14.70 8.60
C ARG A 119 -1.98 15.22 9.07
N ASP A 120 -1.53 16.32 8.48
CA ASP A 120 -0.31 17.02 8.88
C ASP A 120 -0.29 17.53 10.34
N ASP A 121 -1.44 17.58 11.01
CA ASP A 121 -1.60 17.90 12.44
C ASP A 121 -1.80 16.66 13.33
N GLN A 122 -1.58 15.46 12.79
CA GLN A 122 -1.67 14.20 13.51
C GLN A 122 -0.31 13.51 13.58
N GLU A 123 -0.10 12.75 14.66
CA GLU A 123 1.08 11.90 14.80
C GLU A 123 1.17 10.89 13.64
N PRO A 124 2.30 10.82 12.92
CA PRO A 124 2.55 9.78 11.92
C PRO A 124 2.43 8.37 12.52
N PHE A 125 2.08 7.40 11.68
CA PHE A 125 2.06 5.99 12.12
C PHE A 125 3.46 5.39 12.30
N TYR A 126 4.40 5.86 11.48
CA TYR A 126 5.80 5.44 11.49
C TYR A 126 6.71 6.66 11.40
N PRO A 127 7.95 6.60 11.93
CA PRO A 127 8.93 7.67 11.76
C PRO A 127 9.22 7.97 10.30
N ALA A 128 9.39 9.25 9.95
CA ALA A 128 9.53 9.70 8.57
C ALA A 128 10.80 9.20 7.85
N ASN A 129 11.85 8.81 8.60
CA ASN A 129 13.18 8.49 8.06
C ASN A 129 13.75 7.20 8.66
N LEU A 130 13.12 6.06 8.36
CA LEU A 130 13.65 4.76 8.77
C LEU A 130 14.68 4.26 7.75
N SER A 131 15.83 3.78 8.24
CA SER A 131 16.78 3.02 7.42
C SER A 131 16.20 1.65 7.03
N TYR A 132 16.82 0.96 6.07
CA TYR A 132 16.40 -0.38 5.64
C TYR A 132 16.29 -1.38 6.80
N GLU A 133 17.35 -1.48 7.59
CA GLU A 133 17.41 -2.38 8.73
C GLU A 133 16.34 -2.04 9.78
N GLN A 134 16.08 -0.74 9.97
CA GLN A 134 15.02 -0.28 10.86
C GLN A 134 13.64 -0.64 10.31
N ALA A 135 13.37 -0.45 9.02
CA ALA A 135 12.09 -0.82 8.41
C ALA A 135 11.81 -2.34 8.49
N ILE A 136 12.79 -3.21 8.25
CA ILE A 136 12.63 -4.66 8.38
C ILE A 136 12.38 -5.06 9.84
N ARG A 137 13.22 -4.58 10.76
CA ARG A 137 13.06 -4.86 12.20
C ARG A 137 11.69 -4.38 12.70
N ASP A 138 11.32 -3.17 12.31
CA ASP A 138 10.11 -2.52 12.78
C ASP A 138 8.87 -3.19 12.16
N THR A 139 8.94 -3.75 10.94
CA THR A 139 7.83 -4.51 10.33
C THR A 139 7.41 -5.71 11.17
N ARG A 140 8.37 -6.48 11.72
CA ARG A 140 8.04 -7.60 12.63
C ARG A 140 7.37 -7.09 13.91
N SER A 141 7.92 -6.03 14.50
CA SER A 141 7.34 -5.41 15.70
C SER A 141 5.97 -4.79 15.44
N ALA A 142 5.72 -4.27 14.24
CA ALA A 142 4.46 -3.63 13.86
C ALA A 142 3.30 -4.65 13.87
N MET A 143 3.58 -5.89 13.48
CA MET A 143 2.61 -7.00 13.53
C MET A 143 2.23 -7.42 14.95
N GLU A 144 2.92 -6.94 15.99
CA GLU A 144 2.62 -7.21 17.40
C GLU A 144 1.86 -6.06 18.09
N ARG A 145 1.85 -4.87 17.46
CA ARG A 145 1.22 -3.66 18.02
C ARG A 145 -0.31 -3.74 17.93
N VAL A 146 -0.96 -3.04 18.85
CA VAL A 146 -2.40 -2.76 18.77
C VAL A 146 -2.62 -1.78 17.62
N ALA A 147 -3.61 -2.08 16.78
CA ALA A 147 -3.90 -1.25 15.64
C ALA A 147 -4.34 0.15 16.09
N SER A 148 -3.75 1.20 15.54
CA SER A 148 -4.20 2.58 15.74
C SER A 148 -4.85 3.14 14.48
N VAL A 149 -5.88 3.96 14.65
CA VAL A 149 -6.62 4.62 13.57
C VAL A 149 -6.43 6.13 13.65
N ARG A 150 -6.52 6.80 12.51
CA ARG A 150 -6.61 8.24 12.37
C ARG A 150 -7.99 8.56 11.79
N MET A 151 -8.65 9.51 12.44
CA MET A 151 -9.88 10.09 11.94
C MET A 151 -9.53 11.29 11.06
N ILE A 152 -10.06 11.30 9.85
CA ILE A 152 -9.84 12.33 8.83
C ILE A 152 -11.20 12.95 8.50
N PRO A 153 -11.42 14.24 8.79
CA PRO A 153 -12.64 14.95 8.40
C PRO A 153 -12.88 14.88 6.89
N GLY A 154 -14.14 14.71 6.49
CA GLY A 154 -14.55 14.57 5.09
C GLY A 154 -14.22 15.76 4.19
N ASP A 155 -13.99 16.94 4.78
CA ASP A 155 -13.60 18.18 4.12
C ASP A 155 -12.08 18.42 4.07
N THR A 156 -11.28 17.50 4.61
CA THR A 156 -9.81 17.62 4.64
C THR A 156 -9.27 17.82 3.22
N PRO A 157 -8.56 18.93 2.94
CA PRO A 157 -7.95 19.13 1.63
C PRO A 157 -6.75 18.19 1.44
N GLU A 158 -6.51 17.76 0.20
CA GLU A 158 -5.41 16.85 -0.14
C GLU A 158 -4.04 17.38 0.31
N SER A 159 -3.84 18.69 0.25
CA SER A 159 -2.60 19.35 0.72
C SER A 159 -2.28 19.11 2.20
N ARG A 160 -3.27 18.70 3.01
CA ARG A 160 -3.11 18.36 4.43
C ARG A 160 -3.03 16.86 4.69
N LEU A 161 -3.24 16.02 3.67
CA LEU A 161 -3.08 14.58 3.79
C LEU A 161 -1.60 14.22 3.67
N ARG A 162 -1.18 13.28 4.51
CA ARG A 162 0.12 12.64 4.49
C ARG A 162 -0.10 11.14 4.49
N VAL A 163 0.87 10.41 3.94
CA VAL A 163 0.89 8.96 3.94
C VAL A 163 2.30 8.51 4.34
N GLY A 164 2.37 7.51 5.20
CA GLY A 164 3.63 6.97 5.67
C GLY A 164 3.46 5.51 6.04
N HIS A 165 4.17 4.63 5.35
CA HIS A 165 4.13 3.19 5.57
C HIS A 165 5.51 2.58 5.35
N ILE A 166 5.85 1.54 6.12
CA ILE A 166 7.20 0.96 6.13
C ILE A 166 7.37 -0.25 5.20
N ALA A 167 6.27 -0.87 4.77
CA ALA A 167 6.31 -2.11 4.00
C ALA A 167 5.75 -2.03 2.59
N TYR A 168 5.39 -0.84 2.11
CA TYR A 168 5.03 -0.64 0.71
C TYR A 168 5.42 0.76 0.24
N ASP A 169 5.59 0.91 -1.07
CA ASP A 169 5.95 2.17 -1.70
C ASP A 169 4.77 3.16 -1.73
N VAL A 170 4.91 4.26 -1.00
CA VAL A 170 3.87 5.30 -0.88
C VAL A 170 4.01 6.43 -1.90
N ARG A 171 5.02 6.45 -2.77
CA ARG A 171 5.32 7.59 -3.66
C ARG A 171 4.14 7.99 -4.55
N ALA A 172 3.40 7.01 -5.08
CA ALA A 172 2.20 7.28 -5.88
C ALA A 172 1.12 7.98 -5.05
N ALA A 173 0.87 7.49 -3.83
CA ALA A 173 -0.10 8.03 -2.89
C ALA A 173 0.30 9.40 -2.30
N GLN A 174 1.61 9.69 -2.23
CA GLN A 174 2.12 11.01 -1.86
C GLN A 174 1.88 12.05 -2.97
N LYS A 175 1.89 11.60 -4.24
CA LYS A 175 1.63 12.46 -5.40
C LYS A 175 0.14 12.69 -5.63
N ASP A 176 -0.66 11.64 -5.48
CA ASP A 176 -2.11 11.68 -5.61
C ASP A 176 -2.74 10.74 -4.56
N SER A 177 -3.35 11.36 -3.55
CA SER A 177 -4.01 10.64 -2.46
C SER A 177 -5.16 9.78 -2.95
N ASN A 178 -5.78 10.11 -4.09
CA ASN A 178 -6.94 9.41 -4.62
C ASN A 178 -6.63 8.00 -5.13
N VAL A 179 -5.35 7.64 -5.31
CA VAL A 179 -4.94 6.27 -5.65
C VAL A 179 -5.26 5.29 -4.53
N ILE A 180 -5.26 5.74 -3.26
CA ILE A 180 -5.50 4.88 -2.08
C ILE A 180 -6.65 5.40 -1.22
N PHE A 181 -6.72 6.71 -0.98
CA PHE A 181 -7.72 7.33 -0.11
C PHE A 181 -8.48 8.43 -0.88
N PRO A 182 -9.49 8.05 -1.70
CA PRO A 182 -10.16 8.91 -2.67
C PRO A 182 -11.17 9.88 -2.05
N LEU A 183 -10.74 10.65 -1.06
CA LEU A 183 -11.59 11.59 -0.32
C LEU A 183 -12.19 12.65 -1.24
N GLU A 184 -11.38 13.17 -2.15
CA GLU A 184 -11.84 14.16 -3.13
C GLU A 184 -12.83 13.56 -4.12
N ARG A 185 -12.55 12.38 -4.68
CA ARG A 185 -13.48 11.70 -5.59
C ARG A 185 -14.82 11.40 -4.93
N PHE A 186 -14.84 11.04 -3.64
CA PHE A 186 -16.09 10.81 -2.92
C PHE A 186 -16.88 12.10 -2.65
N ARG A 187 -16.20 13.24 -2.45
CA ARG A 187 -16.88 14.55 -2.42
C ARG A 187 -17.52 14.86 -3.77
N GLU A 188 -16.83 14.61 -4.87
CA GLU A 188 -17.38 14.80 -6.23
C GLU A 188 -18.60 13.89 -6.46
N LEU A 189 -18.52 12.61 -6.07
CA LEU A 189 -19.65 11.67 -6.17
C LEU A 189 -20.87 12.13 -5.37
N ALA A 190 -20.67 12.72 -4.20
CA ALA A 190 -21.75 13.29 -3.41
C ALA A 190 -22.35 14.53 -4.09
N GLN A 191 -21.50 15.43 -4.61
CA GLN A 191 -21.96 16.62 -5.35
C GLN A 191 -22.73 16.27 -6.62
N GLN A 192 -22.34 15.18 -7.30
CA GLN A 192 -23.02 14.66 -8.49
C GLN A 192 -24.28 13.84 -8.17
N GLY A 193 -24.56 13.56 -6.90
CA GLY A 193 -25.73 12.78 -6.46
C GLY A 193 -25.63 11.28 -6.68
N PHE A 194 -24.44 10.74 -6.96
CA PHE A 194 -24.21 9.28 -7.02
C PHE A 194 -24.32 8.63 -5.65
N ILE A 195 -23.86 9.33 -4.62
CA ILE A 195 -24.06 8.99 -3.21
C ILE A 195 -24.83 10.09 -2.50
N GLY A 196 -25.52 9.76 -1.40
CA GLY A 196 -26.26 10.75 -0.62
C GLY A 196 -25.34 11.75 0.06
N SER A 197 -24.27 11.27 0.69
CA SER A 197 -23.21 12.12 1.25
C SER A 197 -21.93 11.34 1.52
N LEU A 198 -20.80 12.06 1.59
CA LEU A 198 -19.58 11.57 2.23
C LEU A 198 -19.72 11.77 3.75
N ALA A 199 -19.37 10.75 4.53
CA ALA A 199 -19.40 10.81 5.98
C ALA A 199 -18.51 11.94 6.53
N PRO A 200 -18.91 12.60 7.65
CA PRO A 200 -18.13 13.69 8.24
C PRO A 200 -16.76 13.22 8.74
N ARG A 201 -16.65 11.95 9.14
CA ARG A 201 -15.42 11.31 9.62
C ARG A 201 -15.10 10.11 8.75
N ASN A 202 -13.87 10.06 8.25
CA ASN A 202 -13.30 8.96 7.48
C ASN A 202 -12.09 8.42 8.22
N TYR A 203 -11.67 7.21 7.91
CA TYR A 203 -10.71 6.51 8.76
C TYR A 203 -9.54 5.94 7.96
N SER A 204 -8.36 6.01 8.54
CA SER A 204 -7.20 5.31 8.05
C SER A 204 -6.47 4.65 9.20
N TYR A 205 -5.97 3.44 9.01
CA TYR A 205 -5.09 2.78 9.97
C TYR A 205 -3.81 2.33 9.28
N HIS A 206 -2.79 2.04 10.07
CA HIS A 206 -1.43 1.80 9.59
C HIS A 206 -1.20 0.49 8.83
N GLY A 207 -2.22 -0.33 8.60
CA GLY A 207 -2.04 -1.68 8.06
C GLY A 207 -1.22 -2.56 9.01
N LEU A 208 -0.60 -3.64 8.49
CA LEU A 208 0.37 -4.50 9.19
C LEU A 208 0.17 -4.60 10.72
N THR A 209 -0.85 -5.34 11.13
CA THR A 209 -1.22 -5.47 12.55
C THR A 209 -1.48 -6.92 12.91
N ASN A 210 -1.53 -7.21 14.21
CA ASN A 210 -2.00 -8.49 14.72
C ASN A 210 -3.48 -8.69 14.36
N ILE A 211 -3.79 -9.64 13.47
CA ILE A 211 -5.15 -9.86 12.96
C ILE A 211 -6.15 -10.30 14.05
N PRO A 212 -5.84 -11.29 14.93
CA PRO A 212 -6.70 -11.60 16.07
C PRO A 212 -7.04 -10.39 16.94
N ARG A 213 -6.04 -9.59 17.33
CA ARG A 213 -6.27 -8.40 18.15
C ARG A 213 -7.05 -7.31 17.42
N LEU A 214 -6.79 -7.12 16.12
CA LEU A 214 -7.59 -6.23 15.28
C LEU A 214 -9.07 -6.64 15.32
N ARG A 215 -9.36 -7.93 15.11
CA ARG A 215 -10.72 -8.47 15.09
C ARG A 215 -11.42 -8.35 16.45
N ASP A 216 -10.72 -8.71 17.52
CA ASP A 216 -11.34 -8.91 18.84
C ASP A 216 -11.30 -7.64 19.72
N GLU A 217 -10.32 -6.75 19.52
CA GLU A 217 -10.11 -5.57 20.37
C GLU A 217 -10.48 -4.26 19.66
N THR A 218 -9.92 -3.97 18.48
CA THR A 218 -9.97 -2.60 17.90
C THR A 218 -11.05 -2.41 16.83
N ALA A 219 -11.20 -3.34 15.89
CA ALA A 219 -12.19 -3.23 14.81
C ALA A 219 -13.63 -3.08 15.29
N PRO A 220 -14.10 -3.74 16.38
CA PRO A 220 -15.44 -3.52 16.92
C PRO A 220 -15.66 -2.07 17.38
N GLN A 221 -14.65 -1.44 17.97
CA GLN A 221 -14.72 -0.05 18.43
C GLN A 221 -14.81 0.90 17.22
N TRP A 222 -14.00 0.67 16.19
CA TRP A 222 -14.04 1.49 14.97
C TRP A 222 -15.35 1.32 14.20
N ALA A 223 -15.88 0.10 14.16
CA ALA A 223 -17.20 -0.17 13.60
C ALA A 223 -18.31 0.56 14.38
N GLN A 224 -18.19 0.67 15.70
CA GLN A 224 -19.13 1.45 16.50
C GLN A 224 -19.04 2.95 16.18
N MET A 225 -17.84 3.51 16.02
CA MET A 225 -17.67 4.92 15.61
C MET A 225 -18.35 5.24 14.28
N LEU A 226 -18.31 4.33 13.31
CA LEU A 226 -19.00 4.45 12.02
C LEU A 226 -20.53 4.39 12.18
N LYS A 227 -21.03 3.50 13.05
CA LYS A 227 -22.46 3.41 13.36
C LYS A 227 -22.97 4.69 14.04
N ASP A 228 -22.18 5.23 14.96
CA ASP A 228 -22.50 6.46 15.68
C ASP A 228 -22.55 7.68 14.73
N ASP A 229 -21.77 7.64 13.64
CA ASP A 229 -21.82 8.63 12.55
C ASP A 229 -23.01 8.47 11.60
N GLY A 230 -23.86 7.45 11.80
CA GLY A 230 -24.97 7.15 10.89
C GLY A 230 -24.51 6.76 9.49
N VAL A 231 -23.31 6.17 9.36
CA VAL A 231 -22.79 5.68 8.08
C VAL A 231 -23.59 4.48 7.62
N ASP A 232 -24.09 4.54 6.38
CA ASP A 232 -24.86 3.46 5.76
C ASP A 232 -23.95 2.44 5.06
N ALA A 233 -22.80 2.89 4.54
CA ALA A 233 -21.84 2.05 3.85
C ALA A 233 -20.39 2.50 4.08
N VAL A 234 -19.46 1.55 4.07
CA VAL A 234 -18.02 1.83 4.15
C VAL A 234 -17.36 1.36 2.87
N PHE A 235 -16.60 2.24 2.23
CA PHE A 235 -15.74 1.89 1.11
C PHE A 235 -14.33 1.58 1.65
N LEU A 236 -13.96 0.30 1.58
CA LEU A 236 -12.68 -0.20 2.07
C LEU A 236 -11.63 -0.13 0.97
N THR A 237 -10.50 0.51 1.24
CA THR A 237 -9.36 0.53 0.31
C THR A 237 -8.10 -0.07 0.95
N PRO A 238 -7.40 -0.98 0.25
CA PRO A 238 -6.08 -1.43 0.68
C PRO A 238 -5.03 -0.34 0.41
N GLY A 239 -3.91 -0.43 1.13
CA GLY A 239 -2.67 0.29 0.81
C GLY A 239 -1.79 -0.47 -0.18
#